data_AF-A0A6F8UV57-F1
#
_entry.id   AF-A0A6F8UV57-F1
#
_cell.length_a   1.000
_cell.length_b   1.000
_cell.length_c   1.000
_cell.angle_alpha   90.00
_cell.angle_beta   90.00
_cell.angle_gamma   90.00
#
_symmetry.space_group_name_H-M   'P 1'
#
loop_
_entity.id
_entity.type
_entity.pdbx_description
1 polymer ?
#
loop_
_entity_poly.entity_id
_entity_poly.type
_entity_poly.pdbx_seq_one_letter_code
_entity_poly.pdbx_strand_id
1 'polypeptide(L)'
;MKIIVSAIAVFLGFSSLAGAVSAMELKGTAIILIHGKAGGQGPLQPLAAALKAEGATVALPRMSWVSGYRTYEQTLGEVQAAVQRARAGGAARVVLMGHSLGANISMGYAARVGGVAAVVALAPGHRPDFIASQTQDSVAQAKAMVAAGRGQEKAQFLDFNQGRTFPVTTTAAAYVSFFDPSGPAASAAQGSGVGGPVLWVIGTGDRAAMNDRAPYSRRTRIEVSAGHQDTPRVAVRQVIDWLKAQ
;
A
#
# COMPACT_ATOMS: atom_id res chain seq x y z
N MET A 1 15.75 -59.87 53.08
CA MET A 1 15.58 -58.41 52.86
C MET A 1 16.77 -57.89 52.06
N LYS A 2 16.60 -57.69 50.74
CA LYS A 2 17.32 -56.70 49.91
C LYS A 2 16.64 -56.68 48.54
N ILE A 3 16.32 -55.45 48.14
CA ILE A 3 15.30 -55.06 47.18
C ILE A 3 15.92 -54.96 45.77
N ILE A 4 15.16 -55.40 44.78
CA ILE A 4 15.37 -55.22 43.34
C ILE A 4 15.22 -53.74 42.99
N VAL A 5 16.12 -53.17 42.19
CA VAL A 5 15.86 -51.89 41.50
C VAL A 5 16.16 -52.05 40.01
N SER A 6 15.08 -52.13 39.23
CA SER A 6 15.09 -52.00 37.78
C SER A 6 15.11 -50.52 37.39
N ALA A 7 15.98 -50.16 36.45
CA ALA A 7 16.05 -48.83 35.88
C ALA A 7 14.90 -48.62 34.87
N ILE A 8 14.09 -47.58 35.09
CA ILE A 8 13.10 -47.07 34.14
C ILE A 8 13.72 -45.83 33.46
N ALA A 9 13.92 -45.92 32.14
CA ALA A 9 14.31 -44.76 31.33
C ALA A 9 13.05 -43.92 31.03
N VAL A 10 13.02 -42.70 31.57
CA VAL A 10 11.97 -41.71 31.28
C VAL A 10 12.43 -40.87 30.07
N PHE A 11 11.76 -41.03 28.93
CA PHE A 11 11.86 -40.10 27.81
C PHE A 11 11.02 -38.85 28.13
N LEU A 12 11.68 -37.75 28.46
CA LEU A 12 11.06 -36.42 28.53
C LEU A 12 10.89 -35.86 27.12
N GLY A 13 9.65 -35.88 26.62
CA GLY A 13 9.28 -35.20 25.38
C GLY A 13 9.33 -33.68 25.55
N PHE A 14 10.20 -33.03 24.79
CA PHE A 14 10.17 -31.58 24.60
C PHE A 14 9.05 -31.24 23.61
N SER A 15 7.89 -30.82 24.11
CA SER A 15 6.86 -30.18 23.29
C SER A 15 7.30 -28.75 22.98
N SER A 16 7.70 -28.49 21.74
CA SER A 16 7.97 -27.14 21.25
C SER A 16 6.66 -26.36 21.16
N LEU A 17 6.49 -25.38 22.06
CA LEU A 17 5.49 -24.32 21.92
C LEU A 17 5.90 -23.40 20.76
N ALA A 18 5.62 -23.82 19.52
CA ALA A 18 5.51 -22.89 18.42
C ALA A 18 4.27 -22.03 18.70
N GLY A 19 4.49 -20.75 19.04
CA GLY A 19 3.40 -19.80 19.25
C GLY A 19 2.50 -19.79 18.01
N ALA A 20 1.22 -20.12 18.20
CA ALA A 20 0.23 -19.99 17.16
C ALA A 20 0.17 -18.51 16.76
N VAL A 21 0.62 -18.19 15.56
CA VAL A 21 0.35 -16.89 14.93
C VAL A 21 -1.17 -16.81 14.82
N SER A 22 -1.78 -15.90 15.57
CA SER A 22 -3.23 -15.79 15.63
C SER A 22 -3.72 -15.21 14.32
N ALA A 23 -4.33 -16.04 13.48
CA ALA A 23 -4.91 -15.66 12.21
C ALA A 23 -5.79 -14.40 12.28
N MET A 24 -5.64 -13.47 11.33
CA MET A 24 -6.59 -12.38 11.16
C MET A 24 -7.95 -12.92 10.72
N GLU A 25 -8.90 -12.98 11.66
CA GLU A 25 -10.32 -13.04 11.33
C GLU A 25 -10.70 -11.76 10.57
N LEU A 26 -11.21 -11.93 9.35
CA LEU A 26 -11.62 -10.78 8.52
C LEU A 26 -12.89 -10.13 9.08
N LYS A 27 -13.69 -10.84 9.87
CA LYS A 27 -14.75 -10.26 10.69
C LYS A 27 -14.19 -9.26 11.70
N GLY A 28 -14.72 -8.03 11.69
CA GLY A 28 -14.21 -6.93 12.52
C GLY A 28 -12.95 -6.26 11.95
N THR A 29 -12.47 -6.69 10.79
CA THR A 29 -11.41 -6.02 10.03
C THR A 29 -12.04 -5.14 8.95
N ALA A 30 -11.57 -3.90 8.85
CA ALA A 30 -11.89 -3.02 7.73
C ALA A 30 -10.71 -2.92 6.77
N ILE A 31 -10.99 -3.07 5.47
CA ILE A 31 -10.02 -2.87 4.39
C ILE A 31 -10.34 -1.55 3.70
N ILE A 32 -9.39 -0.61 3.72
CA ILE A 32 -9.46 0.61 2.92
C ILE A 32 -8.74 0.34 1.61
N LEU A 33 -9.50 0.12 0.55
CA LEU A 33 -9.03 -0.34 -0.75
C LEU A 33 -8.87 0.87 -1.71
N ILE A 34 -7.63 1.28 -1.95
CA ILE A 34 -7.26 2.56 -2.57
C ILE A 34 -6.83 2.33 -4.03
N HIS A 35 -7.47 3.04 -4.97
CA HIS A 35 -7.24 2.89 -6.40
C HIS A 35 -5.94 3.55 -6.90
N GLY A 36 -5.51 3.19 -8.11
CA GLY A 36 -4.37 3.81 -8.78
C GLY A 36 -4.65 5.16 -9.43
N LYS A 37 -3.60 5.72 -10.03
CA LYS A 37 -3.66 6.92 -10.88
C LYS A 37 -4.46 6.64 -12.16
N ALA A 38 -5.29 7.59 -12.59
CA ALA A 38 -6.15 7.49 -13.79
C ALA A 38 -7.16 6.31 -13.77
N GLY A 39 -7.15 5.47 -12.74
CA GLY A 39 -8.09 4.38 -12.54
C GLY A 39 -9.30 4.80 -11.71
N GLY A 40 -10.43 4.16 -11.97
CA GLY A 40 -11.54 4.08 -11.04
C GLY A 40 -11.43 2.84 -10.15
N GLN A 41 -12.48 2.55 -9.40
CA GLN A 41 -12.53 1.40 -8.49
C GLN A 41 -12.73 0.06 -9.21
N GLY A 42 -12.98 0.08 -10.53
CA GLY A 42 -13.35 -1.11 -11.33
C GLY A 42 -12.41 -2.32 -11.15
N PRO A 43 -11.08 -2.18 -11.39
CA PRO A 43 -10.13 -3.27 -11.22
C PRO A 43 -10.08 -3.86 -9.80
N LEU A 44 -10.52 -3.10 -8.79
CA LEU A 44 -10.52 -3.48 -7.38
C LEU A 44 -11.80 -4.18 -6.95
N GLN A 45 -12.89 -4.11 -7.73
CA GLN A 45 -14.20 -4.66 -7.34
C GLN A 45 -14.18 -6.17 -7.07
N PRO A 46 -13.52 -7.03 -7.89
CA PRO A 46 -13.49 -8.47 -7.61
C PRO A 46 -12.84 -8.79 -6.25
N LEU A 47 -11.74 -8.10 -5.95
CA LEU A 47 -11.05 -8.23 -4.66
C LEU A 47 -11.90 -7.71 -3.50
N ALA A 48 -12.57 -6.57 -3.69
CA ALA A 48 -13.50 -6.02 -2.71
C ALA A 48 -14.63 -7.00 -2.38
N ALA A 49 -15.21 -7.64 -3.40
CA ALA A 49 -16.28 -8.62 -3.23
C ALA A 49 -15.81 -9.86 -2.46
N ALA A 50 -14.62 -10.38 -2.80
CA ALA A 50 -14.05 -11.54 -2.12
C ALA A 50 -13.73 -11.24 -0.64
N LEU A 51 -13.13 -10.08 -0.34
CA LEU A 51 -12.85 -9.66 1.04
C LEU A 51 -14.15 -9.50 1.87
N LYS A 52 -15.23 -8.98 1.27
CA LYS A 52 -16.54 -8.91 1.91
C LYS A 52 -17.14 -10.29 2.18
N ALA A 53 -16.97 -11.24 1.24
CA ALA A 53 -17.44 -12.61 1.42
C ALA A 53 -16.75 -13.32 2.60
N GLU A 54 -15.53 -12.91 2.92
CA GLU A 54 -14.78 -13.37 4.10
C GLU A 54 -15.12 -12.59 5.40
N GLY A 55 -16.08 -11.65 5.34
CA GLY A 55 -16.57 -10.92 6.52
C GLY A 55 -15.88 -9.59 6.80
N ALA A 56 -14.94 -9.14 5.95
CA ALA A 56 -14.36 -7.82 6.10
C ALA A 56 -15.34 -6.70 5.70
N THR A 57 -15.24 -5.56 6.38
CA THR A 57 -15.84 -4.31 5.88
C THR A 57 -14.89 -3.70 4.86
N VAL A 58 -15.34 -3.41 3.65
CA VAL A 58 -14.47 -2.84 2.60
C VAL A 58 -14.94 -1.46 2.20
N ALA A 59 -14.06 -0.47 2.34
CA ALA A 59 -14.26 0.88 1.82
C ALA A 59 -13.40 1.08 0.56
N LEU A 60 -14.02 1.63 -0.48
CA LEU A 60 -13.34 2.03 -1.71
C LEU A 60 -13.46 3.57 -1.80
N PRO A 61 -12.57 4.36 -1.18
CA PRO A 61 -12.63 5.81 -1.31
C PRO A 61 -12.31 6.23 -2.75
N ARG A 62 -12.96 7.29 -3.22
CA ARG A 62 -12.56 8.01 -4.43
C ARG A 62 -11.59 9.12 -4.00
N MET A 63 -10.36 9.03 -4.47
CA MET A 63 -9.27 9.90 -4.00
C MET A 63 -9.19 11.19 -4.83
N SER A 64 -8.64 12.26 -4.25
CA SER A 64 -8.59 13.60 -4.89
C SER A 64 -7.90 13.62 -6.25
N TRP A 65 -6.88 12.78 -6.47
CA TRP A 65 -6.09 12.75 -7.72
C TRP A 65 -6.90 12.40 -8.99
N VAL A 66 -8.18 12.01 -8.87
CA VAL A 66 -9.09 11.89 -10.02
C VAL A 66 -9.37 13.21 -10.73
N SER A 67 -9.23 14.35 -10.04
CA SER A 67 -9.48 15.70 -10.59
C SER A 67 -8.27 16.62 -10.41
N GLY A 68 -7.08 16.06 -10.23
CA GLY A 68 -5.84 16.75 -9.92
C GLY A 68 -5.36 16.50 -8.49
N TYR A 69 -4.10 16.79 -8.23
CA TYR A 69 -3.49 16.48 -6.94
C TYR A 69 -3.90 17.50 -5.86
N ARG A 70 -4.12 17.00 -4.64
CA ARG A 70 -3.91 17.77 -3.41
C ARG A 70 -2.47 17.57 -2.95
N THR A 71 -2.03 18.28 -1.91
CA THR A 71 -0.72 17.97 -1.32
C THR A 71 -0.73 16.55 -0.75
N TYR A 72 0.43 15.90 -0.74
CA TYR A 72 0.58 14.54 -0.22
C TYR A 72 -0.03 14.40 1.19
N GLU A 73 0.24 15.37 2.06
CA GLU A 73 -0.30 15.43 3.42
C GLU A 73 -1.84 15.53 3.45
N GLN A 74 -2.43 16.39 2.63
CA GLN A 74 -3.90 16.47 2.51
C GLN A 74 -4.50 15.16 2.00
N THR A 75 -3.81 14.48 1.09
CA THR A 75 -4.22 13.16 0.60
C THR A 75 -4.09 12.09 1.67
N LEU A 76 -3.09 12.14 2.56
CA LEU A 76 -3.06 11.28 3.76
C LEU A 76 -4.24 11.57 4.68
N GLY A 77 -4.67 12.82 4.79
CA GLY A 77 -5.89 13.22 5.49
C GLY A 77 -7.17 12.58 4.92
N GLU A 78 -7.24 12.35 3.61
CA GLU A 78 -8.36 11.62 2.98
C GLU A 78 -8.39 10.15 3.41
N VAL A 79 -7.22 9.52 3.51
CA VAL A 79 -7.08 8.15 4.04
C VAL A 79 -7.43 8.12 5.52
N GLN A 80 -6.94 9.08 6.31
CA GLN A 80 -7.25 9.22 7.74
C GLN A 80 -8.77 9.26 7.96
N ALA A 81 -9.49 10.05 7.17
CA ALA A 81 -10.94 10.14 7.27
C ALA A 81 -11.63 8.80 6.96
N ALA A 82 -11.12 8.02 6.00
CA ALA A 82 -11.63 6.67 5.73
C ALA A 82 -11.34 5.69 6.87
N VAL A 83 -10.14 5.74 7.44
CA VAL A 83 -9.74 4.94 8.61
C VAL A 83 -10.62 5.28 9.82
N GLN A 84 -10.83 6.56 10.13
CA GLN A 84 -11.68 6.99 11.24
C GLN A 84 -13.13 6.54 11.06
N ARG A 85 -13.70 6.64 9.86
CA ARG A 85 -15.04 6.11 9.58
C ARG A 85 -15.12 4.61 9.80
N ALA A 86 -14.11 3.85 9.39
CA ALA A 86 -14.07 2.41 9.64
C ALA A 86 -14.03 2.09 11.15
N ARG A 87 -13.20 2.81 11.93
CA ARG A 87 -13.13 2.64 13.39
C ARG A 87 -14.45 3.00 14.07
N ALA A 88 -15.07 4.12 13.69
CA ALA A 88 -16.38 4.53 14.20
C ALA A 88 -17.48 3.51 13.86
N GLY A 89 -17.34 2.80 12.74
CA GLY A 89 -18.20 1.66 12.36
C GLY A 89 -17.89 0.35 13.09
N GLY A 90 -17.00 0.35 14.10
CA GLY A 90 -16.70 -0.82 14.93
C GLY A 90 -15.54 -1.68 14.45
N ALA A 91 -14.75 -1.24 13.47
CA ALA A 91 -13.59 -2.00 13.00
C ALA A 91 -12.50 -2.12 14.09
N ALA A 92 -12.26 -3.34 14.58
CA ALA A 92 -11.21 -3.67 15.53
C ALA A 92 -9.82 -3.64 14.88
N ARG A 93 -9.73 -3.89 13.58
CA ARG A 93 -8.51 -3.78 12.76
C ARG A 93 -8.79 -2.98 11.50
N VAL A 94 -7.79 -2.23 11.04
CA VAL A 94 -7.86 -1.53 9.75
C VAL A 94 -6.62 -1.89 8.94
N VAL A 95 -6.81 -2.36 7.72
CA VAL A 95 -5.75 -2.66 6.76
C VAL A 95 -5.86 -1.67 5.62
N LEU A 96 -4.73 -1.10 5.19
CA LEU A 96 -4.67 -0.33 3.97
C LEU A 96 -4.27 -1.24 2.83
N MET A 97 -5.01 -1.18 1.73
CA MET A 97 -4.72 -1.99 0.56
C MET A 97 -4.74 -1.09 -0.66
N GLY A 98 -3.60 -0.90 -1.29
CA GLY A 98 -3.44 0.11 -2.34
C GLY A 98 -2.99 -0.49 -3.65
N HIS A 99 -3.59 -0.06 -4.75
CA HIS A 99 -3.14 -0.40 -6.11
C HIS A 99 -2.37 0.75 -6.74
N SER A 100 -1.21 0.47 -7.34
CA SER A 100 -0.42 1.48 -8.07
C SER A 100 -0.11 2.70 -7.17
N LEU A 101 -0.54 3.91 -7.54
CA LEU A 101 -0.45 5.11 -6.68
C LEU A 101 -1.11 4.92 -5.31
N GLY A 102 -2.19 4.16 -5.20
CA GLY A 102 -2.82 3.83 -3.93
C GLY A 102 -1.89 3.06 -3.00
N ALA A 103 -0.98 2.23 -3.55
CA ALA A 103 0.03 1.53 -2.76
C ALA A 103 1.02 2.52 -2.13
N ASN A 104 1.52 3.47 -2.93
CA ASN A 104 2.39 4.53 -2.45
C ASN A 104 1.73 5.32 -1.29
N ILE A 105 0.48 5.72 -1.46
CA ILE A 105 -0.27 6.46 -0.43
C ILE A 105 -0.53 5.60 0.82
N SER A 106 -0.80 4.31 0.66
CA SER A 106 -0.96 3.40 1.79
C SER A 106 0.33 3.27 2.61
N MET A 107 1.47 3.16 1.93
CA MET A 107 2.79 3.13 2.57
C MET A 107 3.12 4.46 3.27
N GLY A 108 2.87 5.59 2.60
CA GLY A 108 3.09 6.92 3.17
C GLY A 108 2.25 7.17 4.41
N TYR A 109 0.98 6.76 4.39
CA TYR A 109 0.12 6.83 5.57
C TYR A 109 0.65 5.96 6.71
N ALA A 110 0.98 4.70 6.44
CA ALA A 110 1.45 3.79 7.48
C ALA A 110 2.77 4.26 8.13
N ALA A 111 3.64 4.90 7.35
CA ALA A 111 4.91 5.43 7.85
C ALA A 111 4.76 6.74 8.65
N ARG A 112 3.87 7.64 8.24
CA ARG A 112 3.77 9.00 8.79
C ARG A 112 2.68 9.16 9.84
N VAL A 113 1.61 8.38 9.71
CA VAL A 113 0.41 8.46 10.56
C VAL A 113 0.25 7.18 11.39
N GLY A 114 0.42 6.01 10.77
CA GLY A 114 0.32 4.73 11.45
C GLY A 114 -1.11 4.37 11.89
N GLY A 115 -1.23 3.57 12.96
CA GLY A 115 -2.55 3.17 13.50
C GLY A 115 -3.32 2.13 12.66
N VAL A 116 -2.64 1.47 11.72
CA VAL A 116 -3.19 0.41 10.86
C VAL A 116 -2.50 -0.92 11.16
N ALA A 117 -3.25 -2.01 10.98
CA ALA A 117 -2.81 -3.36 11.31
C ALA A 117 -1.84 -3.93 10.28
N ALA A 118 -1.99 -3.55 9.00
CA ALA A 118 -1.13 -4.01 7.91
C ALA A 118 -1.30 -3.11 6.67
N VAL A 119 -0.36 -3.25 5.73
CA VAL A 119 -0.46 -2.68 4.37
C VAL A 119 -0.34 -3.79 3.33
N VAL A 120 -1.20 -3.74 2.31
CA VAL A 120 -1.10 -4.60 1.11
C VAL A 120 -0.92 -3.73 -0.12
N ALA A 121 0.25 -3.80 -0.74
CA ALA A 121 0.63 -3.06 -1.93
C ALA A 121 0.45 -3.93 -3.18
N LEU A 122 -0.58 -3.65 -3.97
CA LEU A 122 -0.94 -4.36 -5.20
C LEU A 122 -0.35 -3.63 -6.40
N ALA A 123 0.48 -4.30 -7.21
CA ALA A 123 1.17 -3.70 -8.35
C ALA A 123 1.67 -2.28 -8.02
N PRO A 124 2.52 -2.13 -6.99
CA PRO A 124 2.92 -0.84 -6.46
C PRO A 124 3.52 0.01 -7.57
N GLY A 125 3.18 1.30 -7.54
CA GLY A 125 3.61 2.27 -8.53
C GLY A 125 3.83 3.64 -7.92
N HIS A 126 4.04 4.62 -8.79
CA HIS A 126 4.40 5.99 -8.41
C HIS A 126 5.79 6.08 -7.77
N ARG A 127 6.80 6.07 -8.64
CA ARG A 127 8.23 6.23 -8.34
C ARG A 127 8.68 7.62 -8.77
N PRO A 128 8.74 8.61 -7.86
CA PRO A 128 9.04 9.99 -8.25
C PRO A 128 10.40 10.16 -8.93
N ASP A 129 11.40 9.35 -8.56
CA ASP A 129 12.70 9.29 -9.22
C ASP A 129 12.59 8.91 -10.71
N PHE A 130 11.79 7.89 -11.03
CA PHE A 130 11.55 7.46 -12.40
C PHE A 130 10.63 8.44 -13.16
N ILE A 131 9.57 8.90 -12.53
CA ILE A 131 8.62 9.84 -13.15
C ILE A 131 9.32 11.17 -13.48
N ALA A 132 10.13 11.70 -12.56
CA ALA A 132 10.88 12.93 -12.78
C ALA A 132 11.87 12.82 -13.95
N SER A 133 12.37 11.62 -14.26
CA SER A 133 13.19 11.40 -15.46
C SER A 133 12.40 11.59 -16.77
N GLN A 134 11.08 11.56 -16.72
CA GLN A 134 10.16 11.78 -17.84
C GLN A 134 9.50 13.17 -17.80
N THR A 135 9.55 13.86 -16.64
CA THR A 135 8.83 15.12 -16.38
C THR A 135 9.72 16.20 -15.75
N GLN A 136 11.03 16.15 -15.99
CA GLN A 136 12.05 16.97 -15.33
C GLN A 136 11.71 18.47 -15.32
N ASP A 137 11.31 19.01 -16.47
CA ASP A 137 10.96 20.44 -16.60
C ASP A 137 9.80 20.84 -15.71
N SER A 138 8.79 19.97 -15.57
CA SER A 138 7.64 20.24 -14.70
C SER A 138 8.01 20.19 -13.22
N VAL A 139 8.90 19.29 -12.82
CA VAL A 139 9.45 19.27 -11.45
C VAL A 139 10.24 20.53 -11.17
N ALA A 140 11.11 20.96 -12.10
CA ALA A 140 11.88 22.18 -11.97
C ALA A 140 10.98 23.43 -11.89
N GLN A 141 10.00 23.54 -12.78
CA GLN A 141 9.02 24.62 -12.79
C GLN A 141 8.24 24.68 -11.47
N ALA A 142 7.71 23.55 -11.00
CA ALA A 142 6.92 23.52 -9.76
C ALA A 142 7.76 23.90 -8.54
N LYS A 143 9.02 23.42 -8.46
CA LYS A 143 9.95 23.83 -7.40
C LYS A 143 10.27 25.32 -7.44
N ALA A 144 10.50 25.89 -8.63
CA ALA A 144 10.73 27.32 -8.79
C ALA A 144 9.52 28.15 -8.34
N MET A 145 8.30 27.72 -8.69
CA MET A 145 7.07 28.35 -8.21
C MET A 145 6.96 28.31 -6.68
N VAL A 146 7.25 27.16 -6.06
CA VAL A 146 7.23 27.04 -4.59
C VAL A 146 8.27 27.96 -3.95
N ALA A 147 9.51 27.99 -4.48
CA ALA A 147 10.58 28.86 -3.98
C ALA A 147 10.24 30.36 -4.09
N ALA A 148 9.46 30.74 -5.11
CA ALA A 148 8.97 32.11 -5.31
C ALA A 148 7.74 32.46 -4.46
N GLY A 149 7.32 31.61 -3.53
CA GLY A 149 6.10 31.82 -2.71
C GLY A 149 4.78 31.53 -3.45
N ARG A 150 4.85 31.04 -4.69
CA ARG A 150 3.70 30.75 -5.57
C ARG A 150 3.22 29.30 -5.49
N GLY A 151 3.51 28.63 -4.37
CA GLY A 151 3.19 27.21 -4.17
C GLY A 151 1.69 26.88 -4.28
N GLN A 152 0.81 27.83 -3.96
CA GLN A 152 -0.65 27.64 -4.02
C GLN A 152 -1.25 27.98 -5.39
N GLU A 153 -0.46 28.51 -6.32
CA GLU A 153 -0.93 28.81 -7.67
C GLU A 153 -1.02 27.53 -8.50
N LYS A 154 -2.11 27.42 -9.27
CA LYS A 154 -2.28 26.35 -10.24
C LYS A 154 -1.48 26.63 -11.51
N ALA A 155 -0.83 25.60 -12.02
CA ALA A 155 -0.24 25.60 -13.35
C ALA A 155 -0.45 24.23 -13.99
N GLN A 156 -0.13 24.15 -15.29
CA GLN A 156 -0.06 22.89 -15.98
C GLN A 156 1.34 22.29 -15.80
N PHE A 157 1.39 21.02 -15.43
CA PHE A 157 2.60 20.22 -15.31
C PHE A 157 2.44 18.92 -16.09
N LEU A 158 3.53 18.26 -16.43
CA LEU A 158 3.53 16.93 -17.01
C LEU A 158 3.58 15.88 -15.93
N ASP A 159 2.87 14.80 -16.16
CA ASP A 159 2.86 13.63 -15.33
C ASP A 159 3.05 12.39 -16.20
N PHE A 160 3.52 11.28 -15.64
CA PHE A 160 3.82 10.04 -16.35
C PHE A 160 3.00 8.88 -15.78
N ASN A 161 2.42 8.05 -16.63
CA ASN A 161 1.80 6.78 -16.22
C ASN A 161 1.89 5.76 -17.35
N GLN A 162 2.28 4.52 -17.03
CA GLN A 162 2.25 3.39 -17.97
C GLN A 162 2.82 3.70 -19.37
N GLY A 163 3.97 4.38 -19.43
CA GLY A 163 4.66 4.68 -20.69
C GLY A 163 4.17 5.92 -21.43
N ARG A 164 3.30 6.74 -20.83
CA ARG A 164 2.78 7.96 -21.43
C ARG A 164 2.91 9.15 -20.50
N THR A 165 3.37 10.28 -21.04
CA THR A 165 3.26 11.58 -20.40
C THR A 165 1.91 12.24 -20.72
N PHE A 166 1.39 13.04 -19.80
CA PHE A 166 0.15 13.79 -19.99
C PHE A 166 0.10 15.02 -19.08
N PRO A 167 -0.64 16.06 -19.46
CA PRO A 167 -0.78 17.25 -18.65
C PRO A 167 -1.68 17.00 -17.43
N VAL A 168 -1.32 17.61 -16.31
CA VAL A 168 -2.14 17.73 -15.10
C VAL A 168 -2.17 19.18 -14.66
N THR A 169 -3.34 19.66 -14.22
CA THR A 169 -3.48 21.01 -13.67
C THR A 169 -3.68 20.91 -12.16
N THR A 170 -2.69 21.38 -11.40
CA THR A 170 -2.71 21.37 -9.93
C THR A 170 -1.85 22.51 -9.39
N THR A 171 -1.84 22.72 -8.07
CA THR A 171 -0.95 23.70 -7.45
C THR A 171 0.50 23.22 -7.50
N ALA A 172 1.46 24.16 -7.56
CA ALA A 172 2.87 23.80 -7.57
C ALA A 172 3.29 23.00 -6.33
N ALA A 173 2.77 23.36 -5.15
CA ALA A 173 3.03 22.61 -3.90
C ALA A 173 2.46 21.19 -3.94
N ALA A 174 1.26 21.01 -4.48
CA ALA A 174 0.68 19.68 -4.64
C ALA A 174 1.51 18.82 -5.59
N TYR A 175 1.91 19.37 -6.73
CA TYR A 175 2.79 18.68 -7.68
C TYR A 175 4.13 18.29 -7.03
N VAL A 176 4.86 19.24 -6.45
CA VAL A 176 6.16 18.94 -5.78
C VAL A 176 6.01 17.85 -4.73
N SER A 177 4.94 17.88 -3.93
CA SER A 177 4.74 16.87 -2.87
C SER A 177 4.59 15.43 -3.37
N PHE A 178 4.15 15.23 -4.62
CA PHE A 178 4.02 13.91 -5.23
C PHE A 178 5.19 13.54 -6.14
N PHE A 179 5.81 14.51 -6.80
CA PHE A 179 6.73 14.26 -7.92
C PHE A 179 8.20 14.56 -7.62
N ASP A 180 8.50 15.21 -6.49
CA ASP A 180 9.89 15.41 -6.07
C ASP A 180 10.57 14.07 -5.72
N PRO A 181 11.70 13.70 -6.35
CA PRO A 181 12.49 12.52 -5.99
C PRO A 181 12.99 12.50 -4.54
N SER A 182 13.08 13.65 -3.87
CA SER A 182 13.40 13.76 -2.43
C SER A 182 12.16 13.96 -1.56
N GLY A 183 10.96 13.91 -2.15
CA GLY A 183 9.70 14.20 -1.49
C GLY A 183 9.11 13.04 -0.68
N PRO A 184 7.96 13.27 -0.03
CA PRO A 184 7.31 12.26 0.81
C PRO A 184 6.85 11.04 0.00
N ALA A 185 6.37 11.23 -1.23
CA ALA A 185 6.01 10.13 -2.11
C ALA A 185 7.21 9.23 -2.48
N ALA A 186 8.42 9.79 -2.57
CA ALA A 186 9.63 9.01 -2.85
C ALA A 186 10.06 8.17 -1.65
N SER A 187 9.95 8.72 -0.45
CA SER A 187 10.17 7.98 0.80
C SER A 187 9.15 6.84 0.96
N ALA A 188 7.88 7.11 0.66
CA ALA A 188 6.81 6.10 0.71
C ALA A 188 7.01 4.97 -0.30
N ALA A 189 7.50 5.29 -1.51
CA ALA A 189 7.83 4.30 -2.52
C ALA A 189 8.99 3.37 -2.10
N GLN A 190 9.82 3.77 -1.14
CA GLN A 190 10.86 2.94 -0.54
C GLN A 190 10.37 2.21 0.72
N GLY A 191 9.11 2.34 1.10
CA GLY A 191 8.55 1.78 2.34
C GLY A 191 9.23 2.27 3.62
N SER A 192 9.99 3.36 3.56
CA SER A 192 10.74 3.89 4.69
C SER A 192 9.81 4.31 5.84
N GLY A 193 10.05 3.76 7.03
CA GLY A 193 9.31 4.11 8.25
C GLY A 193 8.03 3.30 8.49
N VAL A 194 7.67 2.35 7.63
CA VAL A 194 6.53 1.45 7.90
C VAL A 194 6.94 0.38 8.92
N GLY A 195 6.38 0.45 10.13
CA GLY A 195 6.69 -0.49 11.22
C GLY A 195 5.80 -1.73 11.29
N GLY A 196 4.66 -1.75 10.59
CA GLY A 196 3.72 -2.87 10.59
C GLY A 196 3.95 -3.88 9.47
N PRO A 197 3.23 -5.02 9.46
CA PRO A 197 3.27 -5.99 8.38
C PRO A 197 2.93 -5.37 7.02
N VAL A 198 3.73 -5.71 6.00
CA VAL A 198 3.51 -5.29 4.62
C VAL A 198 3.55 -6.50 3.68
N LEU A 199 2.53 -6.62 2.83
CA LEU A 199 2.52 -7.53 1.69
C LEU A 199 2.71 -6.76 0.40
N TRP A 200 3.61 -7.24 -0.44
CA TRP A 200 3.88 -6.72 -1.77
C TRP A 200 3.44 -7.74 -2.80
N VAL A 201 2.48 -7.37 -3.64
CA VAL A 201 1.88 -8.26 -4.64
C VAL A 201 2.23 -7.73 -6.02
N ILE A 202 3.07 -8.47 -6.74
CA ILE A 202 3.68 -8.03 -7.98
C ILE A 202 3.17 -8.90 -9.13
N GLY A 203 2.61 -8.29 -10.16
CA GLY A 203 2.34 -8.97 -11.43
C GLY A 203 3.64 -9.17 -12.21
N THR A 204 3.95 -10.39 -12.63
CA THR A 204 5.19 -10.68 -13.38
C THR A 204 5.25 -9.98 -14.74
N GLY A 205 4.11 -9.60 -15.30
CA GLY A 205 4.01 -8.77 -16.51
C GLY A 205 4.08 -7.26 -16.25
N ASP A 206 4.05 -6.82 -15.01
CA ASP A 206 4.19 -5.41 -14.64
C ASP A 206 5.67 -5.04 -14.48
N ARG A 207 6.29 -4.62 -15.59
CA ARG A 207 7.72 -4.26 -15.60
C ARG A 207 8.06 -3.12 -14.62
N ALA A 208 7.15 -2.18 -14.37
CA ALA A 208 7.41 -1.08 -13.46
C ALA A 208 7.47 -1.59 -12.01
N ALA A 209 6.49 -2.40 -11.59
CA ALA A 209 6.47 -2.99 -10.26
C ALA A 209 7.57 -4.06 -10.07
N MET A 210 7.94 -4.80 -11.12
CA MET A 210 9.05 -5.77 -11.07
C MET A 210 10.42 -5.11 -10.89
N ASN A 211 10.58 -3.89 -11.41
CA ASN A 211 11.80 -3.10 -11.27
C ASN A 211 11.79 -2.20 -10.03
N ASP A 212 10.76 -2.30 -9.19
CA ASP A 212 10.68 -1.55 -7.96
C ASP A 212 11.77 -1.98 -6.98
N ARG A 213 12.22 -1.04 -6.15
CA ARG A 213 13.35 -1.18 -5.22
C ARG A 213 12.93 -1.08 -3.75
N ALA A 214 11.65 -1.24 -3.47
CA ALA A 214 11.19 -1.23 -2.09
C ALA A 214 11.70 -2.47 -1.31
N PRO A 215 11.75 -2.40 0.02
CA PRO A 215 12.51 -3.31 0.89
C PRO A 215 11.77 -4.63 1.09
N TYR A 216 11.56 -5.37 0.01
CA TYR A 216 10.83 -6.62 0.05
C TYR A 216 11.76 -7.76 0.48
N SER A 217 11.26 -8.64 1.35
CA SER A 217 11.82 -9.98 1.55
C SER A 217 11.04 -11.01 0.75
N ARG A 218 11.59 -12.21 0.56
CA ARG A 218 10.85 -13.36 -0.02
C ARG A 218 9.58 -13.73 0.77
N ARG A 219 9.47 -13.33 2.04
CA ARG A 219 8.30 -13.60 2.89
C ARG A 219 7.21 -12.54 2.77
N THR A 220 7.57 -11.35 2.29
CA THR A 220 6.67 -10.21 2.18
C THR A 220 6.32 -9.90 0.72
N ARG A 221 6.82 -10.68 -0.24
CA ARG A 221 6.57 -10.51 -1.68
C ARG A 221 5.90 -11.75 -2.25
N ILE A 222 4.81 -11.55 -2.96
CA ILE A 222 4.13 -12.56 -3.76
C ILE A 222 4.16 -12.10 -5.22
N GLU A 223 4.52 -13.00 -6.12
CA GLU A 223 4.45 -12.79 -7.56
C GLU A 223 3.27 -13.56 -8.14
N VAL A 224 2.52 -12.94 -9.04
CA VAL A 224 1.39 -13.55 -9.75
C VAL A 224 1.53 -13.34 -11.25
N SER A 225 1.05 -14.29 -12.04
CA SER A 225 1.01 -14.16 -13.51
C SER A 225 -0.07 -13.17 -13.93
N ALA A 226 0.26 -11.88 -13.90
CA ALA A 226 -0.62 -10.75 -14.18
C ALA A 226 0.19 -9.55 -14.65
N GLY A 227 -0.46 -8.60 -15.32
CA GLY A 227 0.06 -7.26 -15.58
C GLY A 227 -0.35 -6.26 -14.50
N HIS A 228 -0.07 -4.97 -14.76
CA HIS A 228 -0.31 -3.90 -13.78
C HIS A 228 -1.78 -3.78 -13.36
N GLN A 229 -2.72 -3.90 -14.31
CA GLN A 229 -4.14 -3.63 -14.07
C GLN A 229 -4.89 -4.82 -13.45
N ASP A 230 -4.50 -6.04 -13.78
CA ASP A 230 -5.19 -7.26 -13.39
C ASP A 230 -4.58 -7.93 -12.16
N THR A 231 -3.42 -7.47 -11.66
CA THR A 231 -2.82 -7.95 -10.41
C THR A 231 -3.83 -8.00 -9.24
N PRO A 232 -4.64 -6.96 -8.95
CA PRO A 232 -5.64 -7.02 -7.88
C PRO A 232 -6.66 -8.15 -8.05
N ARG A 233 -7.03 -8.47 -9.29
CA ARG A 233 -8.02 -9.51 -9.63
C ARG A 233 -7.41 -10.91 -9.54
N VAL A 234 -6.16 -11.08 -9.97
CA VAL A 234 -5.49 -12.38 -10.01
C VAL A 234 -5.01 -12.80 -8.62
N ALA A 235 -4.58 -11.85 -7.78
CA ALA A 235 -3.98 -12.14 -6.48
C ALA A 235 -4.99 -12.34 -5.33
N VAL A 236 -6.30 -12.41 -5.61
CA VAL A 236 -7.37 -12.42 -4.59
C VAL A 236 -7.13 -13.48 -3.52
N ARG A 237 -6.87 -14.72 -3.94
CA ARG A 237 -6.67 -15.85 -3.02
C ARG A 237 -5.44 -15.63 -2.14
N GLN A 238 -4.32 -15.28 -2.76
CA GLN A 238 -3.03 -15.08 -2.08
C GLN A 238 -3.11 -13.94 -1.06
N VAL A 239 -3.84 -12.87 -1.38
CA VAL A 239 -4.05 -11.74 -0.46
C VAL A 239 -4.89 -12.16 0.74
N ILE A 240 -6.00 -12.89 0.52
CA ILE A 240 -6.86 -13.37 1.61
C ILE A 240 -6.09 -14.35 2.51
N ASP A 241 -5.36 -15.29 1.91
CA ASP A 241 -4.55 -16.26 2.64
C ASP A 241 -3.49 -15.56 3.50
N TRP A 242 -2.81 -14.54 2.95
CA TRP A 242 -1.82 -13.76 3.70
C TRP A 242 -2.44 -12.98 4.85
N LEU A 243 -3.59 -12.33 4.62
CA LEU A 243 -4.30 -11.59 5.66
C LEU A 243 -4.65 -12.51 6.81
N LYS A 244 -5.29 -13.66 6.52
CA LYS A 244 -5.64 -14.67 7.52
C LYS A 244 -4.42 -15.26 8.25
N ALA A 245 -3.21 -15.09 7.75
CA ALA A 245 -2.00 -15.57 8.42
C ALA A 245 -1.29 -14.49 9.28
N GLN A 246 -1.79 -13.26 9.31
CA GLN A 246 -1.25 -12.16 10.14
C GLN A 246 -1.75 -12.24 11.57
#